data_AF-A0A2J2H9A3-F1
#
_entry.id   AF-A0A2J2H9A3-F1
#
_cell.length_a   1.000
_cell.length_b   1.000
_cell.length_c   1.000
_cell.angle_alpha   90.00
_cell.angle_beta   90.00
_cell.angle_gamma   90.00
#
_symmetry.space_group_name_H-M   'P 1'
#
loop_
_entity.id
_entity.type
_entity.pdbx_description
1 polymer ?
#
loop_
_entity_poly.entity_id
_entity_poly.type
_entity_poly.pdbx_seq_one_letter_code
_entity_poly.pdbx_strand_id
1 'polypeptide(L)'
;MSEVFVVDDVPIRYEDLFRAPERDGAVVSVRVHKSVKELLVKLAEREGLDGVSELLRYLVAGYIMGKYKLIKPEPKVITQPIFLNVNINKKAIEEHVDTAQMGLKIEIDELIKESMDVIDKVKKGLINPKGNEYIRRLRNKAVKYMIKSLRYGMEEEYEKLKAIQITLTAMIEE
;
A
#
# COMPACT_ATOMS: atom_id res chain seq x y z
N MET A 1 -29.43 8.84 1.93
CA MET A 1 -30.13 7.58 1.57
C MET A 1 -29.05 6.53 1.48
N SER A 2 -28.99 5.57 2.41
CA SER A 2 -28.00 4.49 2.36
C SER A 2 -28.25 3.64 1.12
N GLU A 3 -27.22 3.46 0.29
CA GLU A 3 -27.30 2.62 -0.91
C GLU A 3 -27.58 1.16 -0.49
N VAL A 4 -28.63 0.58 -1.07
CA VAL A 4 -28.96 -0.84 -0.90
C VAL A 4 -28.28 -1.61 -2.03
N PHE A 5 -27.42 -2.56 -1.67
CA PHE A 5 -26.73 -3.41 -2.61
C PHE A 5 -27.42 -4.77 -2.64
N VAL A 6 -27.57 -5.37 -3.82
CA VAL A 6 -28.05 -6.74 -3.95
C VAL A 6 -26.85 -7.64 -4.20
N VAL A 7 -26.60 -8.55 -3.27
CA VAL A 7 -25.52 -9.54 -3.36
C VAL A 7 -26.16 -10.91 -3.34
N ASP A 8 -25.99 -11.69 -4.41
CA ASP A 8 -26.55 -13.05 -4.54
C ASP A 8 -28.04 -13.11 -4.13
N ASP A 9 -28.84 -12.18 -4.68
CA ASP A 9 -30.28 -11.98 -4.41
C ASP A 9 -30.67 -11.54 -2.98
N VAL A 10 -29.69 -11.24 -2.13
CA VAL A 10 -29.91 -10.69 -0.78
C VAL A 10 -29.69 -9.17 -0.79
N PRO A 11 -30.72 -8.36 -0.46
CA PRO A 11 -30.57 -6.92 -0.30
C PRO A 11 -29.88 -6.60 1.03
N ILE A 12 -28.75 -5.90 0.98
CA ILE A 12 -27.93 -5.52 2.15
C ILE A 12 -27.61 -4.04 2.06
N ARG A 13 -27.77 -3.27 3.15
CA ARG A 13 -27.28 -1.89 3.22
C ARG A 13 -25.84 -1.87 3.70
N TYR A 14 -25.08 -0.88 3.26
CA TYR A 14 -23.71 -0.69 3.72
C TYR A 14 -23.60 -0.63 5.26
N GLU A 15 -24.51 0.10 5.89
CA GLU A 15 -24.56 0.27 7.35
C GLU A 15 -24.83 -1.04 8.09
N ASP A 16 -25.58 -1.95 7.47
CA ASP A 16 -25.95 -3.25 8.05
C ASP A 16 -24.74 -4.18 8.16
N LEU A 17 -23.67 -3.93 7.39
CA LEU A 17 -22.42 -4.71 7.50
C LEU A 17 -21.68 -4.45 8.81
N PHE A 18 -21.88 -3.30 9.45
CA PHE A 18 -21.08 -2.85 10.60
C PHE A 18 -21.90 -2.73 11.88
N ARG A 19 -23.21 -2.53 11.77
CA ARG A 19 -24.06 -2.29 12.92
C ARG A 19 -24.38 -3.58 13.68
N ALA A 20 -24.43 -3.49 15.01
CA ALA A 20 -25.04 -4.53 15.82
C ALA A 20 -26.56 -4.44 15.67
N PRO A 21 -27.25 -5.56 15.36
CA PRO A 21 -28.71 -5.52 15.24
C PRO A 21 -29.34 -5.21 16.60
N GLU A 22 -30.22 -4.22 16.67
CA GLU A 22 -30.89 -3.81 17.91
C GLU A 22 -32.03 -4.74 18.32
N ARG A 23 -32.68 -5.43 17.36
CA ARG A 23 -33.85 -6.29 17.60
C ARG A 23 -33.89 -7.56 16.75
N ASP A 24 -33.66 -7.47 15.43
CA ASP A 24 -33.71 -8.63 14.50
C ASP A 24 -32.32 -9.17 14.14
N GLY A 25 -31.55 -9.54 15.16
CA GLY A 25 -30.19 -10.04 14.98
C GLY A 25 -30.11 -11.55 14.85
N ALA A 26 -29.43 -12.05 13.82
CA ALA A 26 -29.03 -13.45 13.75
C ALA A 26 -27.72 -13.66 14.54
N VAL A 27 -27.71 -14.62 15.46
CA VAL A 27 -26.50 -15.02 16.20
C VAL A 27 -25.89 -16.25 15.55
N VAL A 28 -24.67 -16.11 15.04
CA VAL A 28 -23.90 -17.23 14.50
C VAL A 28 -22.86 -17.66 15.52
N SER A 29 -22.94 -18.91 15.96
CA SER A 29 -21.96 -19.51 16.88
C SER A 29 -20.91 -20.27 16.09
N VAL A 30 -19.63 -19.90 16.25
CA VAL A 30 -18.49 -20.56 15.60
C VAL A 30 -17.61 -21.23 16.65
N ARG A 31 -17.25 -22.50 16.44
CA ARG A 31 -16.28 -23.21 17.27
C ARG A 31 -14.88 -23.02 16.69
N VAL A 32 -13.98 -22.45 17.49
CA VAL A 32 -12.57 -22.22 17.10
C VAL A 32 -11.64 -22.80 18.17
N HIS A 33 -10.37 -23.02 17.79
CA HIS A 33 -9.35 -23.45 18.74
C HIS A 33 -9.15 -22.41 19.85
N LYS A 34 -8.82 -22.86 21.07
CA LYS A 34 -8.65 -21.97 22.23
C LYS A 34 -7.65 -20.85 21.98
N SER A 35 -6.50 -21.17 21.40
CA SER A 35 -5.46 -20.18 21.06
C SER A 35 -5.94 -19.12 20.06
N VAL A 36 -6.80 -19.50 19.12
CA VAL A 36 -7.37 -18.56 18.14
C VAL A 36 -8.35 -17.62 18.84
N LYS A 37 -9.18 -18.15 19.74
CA LYS A 37 -10.07 -17.32 20.57
C LYS A 37 -9.28 -16.29 21.38
N GLU A 38 -8.21 -16.71 22.05
CA GLU A 38 -7.36 -15.81 22.84
C GLU A 38 -6.69 -14.73 21.99
N LEU A 39 -6.22 -15.08 20.80
CA LEU A 39 -5.67 -14.11 19.85
C LEU A 39 -6.71 -13.06 19.44
N LEU A 40 -7.94 -13.50 19.11
CA LEU A 40 -9.02 -12.59 18.70
C LEU A 40 -9.43 -11.64 19.83
N VAL A 41 -9.45 -12.11 21.09
CA VAL A 41 -9.74 -11.26 22.25
C VAL A 41 -8.68 -10.17 22.39
N LYS A 42 -7.40 -10.54 22.38
CA LYS A 42 -6.29 -9.57 22.47
C LYS A 42 -6.28 -8.57 21.31
N LEU A 43 -6.67 -9.02 20.12
CA LEU A 43 -6.72 -8.16 18.95
C LEU A 43 -7.88 -7.14 19.06
N ALA A 44 -9.06 -7.58 19.51
CA ALA A 44 -10.18 -6.69 19.77
C ALA A 44 -9.84 -5.64 20.84
N GLU A 45 -9.21 -6.05 21.96
CA GLU A 45 -8.77 -5.12 23.01
C GLU A 45 -7.75 -4.10 22.51
N ARG A 46 -6.77 -4.55 21.70
CA ARG A 46 -5.74 -3.67 21.12
C ARG A 46 -6.33 -2.64 20.16
N GLU A 47 -7.37 -3.01 19.43
CA GLU A 47 -8.07 -2.13 18.49
C GLU A 47 -9.14 -1.26 19.18
N GLY A 48 -9.36 -1.43 20.49
CA GLY A 48 -10.33 -0.65 21.27
C GLY A 48 -11.78 -0.99 20.94
N LEU A 49 -12.03 -2.22 20.52
CA LEU A 49 -13.37 -2.71 20.15
C LEU A 49 -14.10 -3.29 21.36
N ASP A 50 -15.44 -3.24 21.35
CA ASP A 50 -16.29 -3.71 22.46
C ASP A 50 -16.28 -5.24 22.61
N GLY A 51 -15.69 -5.96 21.65
CA GLY A 51 -15.36 -7.37 21.80
C GLY A 51 -15.11 -8.11 20.49
N VAL A 52 -14.91 -9.43 20.60
CA VAL A 52 -14.61 -10.32 19.46
C VAL A 52 -15.72 -10.31 18.41
N SER A 53 -16.98 -10.15 18.82
CA SER A 53 -18.11 -10.10 17.91
C SER A 53 -18.08 -8.86 17.02
N GLU A 54 -17.60 -7.72 17.53
CA GLU A 54 -17.46 -6.49 16.76
C GLU A 54 -16.30 -6.60 15.77
N LEU A 55 -15.15 -7.10 16.25
CA LEU A 55 -13.99 -7.41 15.41
C LEU A 55 -14.36 -8.32 14.23
N LEU A 56 -15.07 -9.42 14.51
CA LEU A 56 -15.50 -10.35 13.48
C LEU A 56 -16.46 -9.69 12.49
N ARG A 57 -17.32 -8.78 12.95
CA ARG A 57 -18.23 -8.05 12.07
C ARG A 57 -17.45 -7.17 11.09
N TYR A 58 -16.44 -6.43 11.56
CA TYR A 58 -15.56 -5.65 10.67
C TYR A 58 -14.80 -6.52 9.68
N LEU A 59 -14.26 -7.66 10.12
CA LEU A 59 -13.55 -8.59 9.25
C LEU A 59 -14.47 -9.17 8.16
N VAL A 60 -15.69 -9.59 8.52
CA VAL A 60 -16.68 -10.09 7.57
C VAL A 60 -17.13 -8.99 6.61
N ALA A 61 -17.38 -7.78 7.11
CA ALA A 61 -17.72 -6.62 6.28
C ALA A 61 -16.61 -6.33 5.26
N GLY A 62 -15.35 -6.28 5.70
CA GLY A 62 -14.19 -6.09 4.82
C GLY A 62 -14.06 -7.19 3.77
N TYR A 63 -14.29 -8.45 4.14
CA TYR A 63 -14.31 -9.57 3.19
C TYR A 63 -15.41 -9.44 2.14
N ILE A 64 -16.65 -9.13 2.56
CA ILE A 64 -17.80 -8.95 1.64
C ILE A 64 -17.53 -7.76 0.71
N MET A 65 -17.07 -6.63 1.24
CA MET A 65 -16.76 -5.44 0.45
C MET A 65 -15.65 -5.68 -0.57
N GLY A 66 -14.59 -6.38 -0.18
CA GLY A 66 -13.49 -6.73 -1.08
C GLY A 66 -13.89 -7.74 -2.14
N LYS A 67 -14.62 -8.80 -1.75
CA LYS A 67 -15.05 -9.87 -2.65
C LYS A 67 -16.03 -9.38 -3.71
N TYR A 68 -17.02 -8.60 -3.30
CA TYR A 68 -18.08 -8.12 -4.19
C TYR A 68 -17.81 -6.71 -4.75
N LYS A 69 -16.62 -6.14 -4.47
CA LYS A 69 -16.21 -4.79 -4.91
C LYS A 69 -17.29 -3.72 -4.64
N LEU A 70 -17.95 -3.82 -3.47
CA LEU A 70 -19.05 -2.93 -3.09
C LEU A 70 -18.59 -1.48 -2.91
N ILE A 71 -17.29 -1.29 -2.68
CA ILE A 71 -16.65 0.00 -2.86
C ILE A 71 -16.29 0.12 -4.34
N LYS A 72 -17.01 0.98 -5.09
CA LYS A 72 -16.35 1.69 -6.18
C LYS A 72 -15.28 2.52 -5.49
N PRO A 73 -13.96 2.27 -5.68
CA PRO A 73 -13.03 3.33 -5.36
C PRO A 73 -13.55 4.54 -6.15
N GLU A 74 -13.93 5.62 -5.45
CA GLU A 74 -13.97 6.92 -6.12
C GLU A 74 -12.70 6.97 -6.96
N PRO A 75 -12.77 7.32 -8.26
CA PRO A 75 -11.55 7.50 -9.02
C PRO A 75 -10.69 8.38 -8.15
N LYS A 76 -9.61 7.81 -7.60
CA LYS A 76 -8.62 8.58 -6.88
C LYS A 76 -8.15 9.53 -7.95
N VAL A 77 -8.74 10.73 -7.98
CA VAL A 77 -8.02 11.90 -8.40
C VAL A 77 -6.76 11.76 -7.59
N ILE A 78 -5.66 11.49 -8.28
CA ILE A 78 -4.34 11.39 -7.67
C ILE A 78 -4.03 12.83 -7.23
N THR A 79 -4.73 13.30 -6.20
CA THR A 79 -4.35 14.50 -5.50
C THR A 79 -3.05 14.14 -4.81
N GLN A 80 -2.02 14.93 -5.11
CA GLN A 80 -0.71 14.78 -4.51
C GLN A 80 -0.89 14.62 -2.98
N PRO A 81 -0.21 13.65 -2.35
CA PRO A 81 -0.37 13.43 -0.92
C PRO A 81 -0.05 14.72 -0.16
N ILE A 82 -0.95 15.10 0.76
CA ILE A 82 -0.71 16.19 1.69
C ILE A 82 0.39 15.72 2.65
N PHE A 83 1.52 16.43 2.64
CA PHE A 83 2.63 16.19 3.56
C PHE A 83 2.22 16.64 4.97
N LEU A 84 2.02 15.70 5.88
CA LEU A 84 1.90 15.99 7.30
C LEU A 84 3.27 15.73 7.95
N ASN A 85 4.04 16.79 8.20
CA ASN A 85 5.28 16.71 8.97
C ASN A 85 4.92 16.43 10.43
N VAL A 86 4.84 15.15 10.80
CA VAL A 86 4.80 14.76 12.21
C VAL A 86 6.24 14.67 12.70
N ASN A 87 6.69 15.67 13.46
CA ASN A 87 7.93 15.58 14.21
C ASN A 87 7.74 14.55 15.33
N ILE A 88 8.02 13.28 15.03
CA ILE A 88 8.13 12.24 16.04
C ILE A 88 9.58 12.28 16.52
N ASN A 89 9.81 12.81 17.72
CA ASN A 89 11.06 12.61 18.45
C ASN A 89 11.24 11.10 18.71
N LYS A 90 11.84 10.38 17.75
CA LYS A 90 12.20 8.98 17.89
C LYS A 90 13.57 8.89 18.54
N LYS A 91 13.59 8.77 19.86
CA LYS A 91 14.68 8.06 20.54
C LYS A 91 14.42 6.56 20.39
N ALA A 92 15.50 5.83 20.09
CA ALA A 92 15.67 4.38 20.20
C ALA A 92 15.30 3.49 18.99
N ILE A 93 16.02 3.61 17.86
CA ILE A 93 16.34 2.49 16.95
C ILE A 93 17.66 2.79 16.18
N GLU A 94 18.82 2.87 16.85
CA GLU A 94 20.08 3.26 16.17
C GLU A 94 20.99 2.10 15.73
N GLU A 95 20.94 0.90 16.33
CA GLU A 95 22.10 -0.01 16.17
C GLU A 95 21.99 -1.11 15.09
N HIS A 96 20.88 -1.28 14.38
CA HIS A 96 20.72 -2.34 13.34
C HIS A 96 20.29 -1.84 11.96
N VAL A 97 20.17 -0.52 11.78
CA VAL A 97 19.62 0.08 10.55
C VAL A 97 20.73 0.53 9.58
N ASP A 98 21.93 0.85 10.08
CA ASP A 98 23.01 1.46 9.29
C ASP A 98 23.61 0.56 8.19
N THR A 99 23.86 -0.73 8.44
CA THR A 99 24.50 -1.60 7.45
C THR A 99 23.58 -1.94 6.28
N ALA A 100 22.28 -2.11 6.54
CA ALA A 100 21.27 -2.34 5.51
C ALA A 100 20.98 -1.08 4.70
N GLN A 101 20.97 0.10 5.33
CA GLN A 101 20.84 1.39 4.63
C GLN A 101 22.05 1.70 3.75
N MET A 102 23.28 1.46 4.22
CA MET A 102 24.49 1.64 3.40
C MET A 102 24.49 0.75 2.15
N GLY A 103 24.16 -0.53 2.29
CA GLY A 103 24.07 -1.44 1.15
C GLY A 103 22.99 -1.01 0.15
N LEU A 104 21.81 -0.62 0.65
CA LEU A 104 20.73 -0.11 -0.19
C LEU A 104 21.13 1.17 -0.93
N LYS A 105 21.85 2.08 -0.26
CA LYS A 105 22.30 3.34 -0.84
C LYS A 105 23.24 3.13 -2.02
N ILE A 106 24.20 2.20 -1.90
CA ILE A 106 25.12 1.86 -2.98
C ILE A 106 24.35 1.32 -4.19
N GLU A 107 23.43 0.38 -3.98
CA GLU A 107 22.59 -0.18 -5.06
C GLU A 107 21.75 0.90 -5.75
N ILE A 108 21.24 1.88 -4.99
CA ILE A 108 20.46 2.99 -5.53
C ILE A 108 21.33 3.95 -6.34
N ASP A 109 22.51 4.31 -5.83
CA ASP A 109 23.43 5.20 -6.52
C ASP A 109 23.94 4.58 -7.84
N GLU A 110 24.21 3.28 -7.86
CA GLU A 110 24.53 2.54 -9.08
C GLU A 110 23.39 2.59 -10.10
N LEU A 111 22.15 2.35 -9.64
CA LEU A 111 20.97 2.42 -10.50
C LEU A 111 20.72 3.84 -11.03
N ILE A 112 20.96 4.86 -10.22
CA ILE A 112 20.87 6.27 -10.61
C ILE A 112 21.86 6.55 -11.75
N LYS A 113 23.12 6.14 -11.57
CA LYS A 113 24.17 6.32 -12.57
C LYS A 113 23.85 5.59 -13.87
N GLU A 114 23.45 4.31 -13.78
CA GLU A 114 23.04 3.49 -14.94
C GLU A 114 21.87 4.14 -15.69
N SER A 115 20.87 4.65 -14.94
CA SER A 115 19.70 5.31 -15.53
C SER A 115 20.06 6.64 -16.19
N MET A 116 20.93 7.45 -15.59
CA MET A 116 21.40 8.72 -16.18
C MET A 116 22.20 8.51 -17.47
N ASP A 117 23.06 7.49 -17.52
CA ASP A 117 23.81 7.15 -18.72
C ASP A 117 22.89 6.73 -19.88
N VAL A 118 21.83 5.98 -19.58
CA VAL A 118 20.83 5.58 -20.57
C VAL A 118 20.02 6.79 -21.04
N ILE A 119 19.59 7.65 -20.12
CA ILE A 119 18.90 8.90 -20.43
C ILE A 119 19.74 9.77 -21.36
N ASP A 120 21.04 9.92 -21.11
CA ASP A 120 21.95 10.70 -21.95
C ASP A 120 22.13 10.07 -23.34
N LYS A 121 22.27 8.73 -23.43
CA LYS A 121 22.35 8.01 -24.71
C LYS A 121 21.06 8.11 -25.53
N VAL A 122 19.89 8.10 -24.88
CA VAL A 122 18.60 8.31 -25.53
C VAL A 122 18.50 9.76 -26.06
N LYS A 123 18.87 10.76 -25.25
CA LYS A 123 18.90 12.17 -25.67
C LYS A 123 19.84 12.43 -26.85
N LYS A 124 20.97 11.70 -26.91
CA LYS A 124 21.93 11.74 -28.03
C LYS A 124 21.46 10.95 -29.27
N GLY A 125 20.29 10.32 -29.23
CA GLY A 125 19.75 9.53 -30.34
C GLY A 125 20.48 8.21 -30.60
N LEU A 126 21.36 7.77 -29.68
CA LEU A 126 22.11 6.51 -29.80
C LEU A 126 21.26 5.28 -29.48
N ILE A 127 20.18 5.46 -28.72
CA ILE A 127 19.26 4.41 -28.29
C ILE A 127 17.85 4.85 -28.61
N ASN A 128 17.11 4.03 -29.35
CA ASN A 128 15.67 4.22 -29.52
C ASN A 128 14.96 3.78 -28.22
N PRO A 129 14.22 4.66 -27.54
CA PRO A 129 13.57 4.31 -26.29
C PRO A 129 12.28 3.50 -26.48
N LYS A 130 11.64 3.61 -27.66
CA LYS A 130 10.43 2.87 -27.99
C LYS A 130 10.72 1.37 -28.11
N GLY A 131 10.05 0.58 -27.29
CA GLY A 131 10.16 -0.88 -27.28
C GLY A 131 11.44 -1.42 -26.63
N ASN A 132 12.26 -0.56 -26.02
CA ASN A 132 13.50 -1.01 -25.39
C ASN A 132 13.24 -1.70 -24.04
N GLU A 133 13.43 -3.02 -23.99
CA GLU A 133 13.25 -3.81 -22.76
C GLU A 133 14.15 -3.35 -21.62
N TYR A 134 15.34 -2.86 -21.92
CA TYR A 134 16.32 -2.47 -20.91
C TYR A 134 15.84 -1.21 -20.14
N ILE A 135 15.29 -0.22 -20.84
CA ILE A 135 14.68 0.97 -20.22
C ILE A 135 13.49 0.59 -19.34
N ARG A 136 12.66 -0.36 -19.80
CA ARG A 136 11.54 -0.89 -19.00
C ARG A 136 12.03 -1.61 -17.74
N ARG A 137 13.11 -2.38 -17.82
CA ARG A 137 13.72 -3.04 -16.65
C ARG A 137 14.27 -2.01 -15.66
N LEU A 138 14.92 -0.95 -16.12
CA LEU A 138 15.42 0.13 -15.27
C LEU A 138 14.29 0.87 -14.56
N ARG A 139 13.21 1.21 -15.28
CA ARG A 139 12.01 1.82 -14.68
C ARG A 139 11.41 0.92 -13.58
N ASN A 140 11.27 -0.38 -13.84
CA ASN A 140 10.71 -1.31 -12.86
C ASN A 140 11.64 -1.51 -11.65
N LYS A 141 12.97 -1.52 -11.87
CA LYS A 141 13.96 -1.50 -10.77
C LYS A 141 13.82 -0.23 -9.93
N ALA A 142 13.70 0.94 -10.55
CA ALA A 142 13.54 2.21 -9.84
C ALA A 142 12.32 2.18 -8.92
N VAL A 143 11.17 1.69 -9.38
CA VAL A 143 9.97 1.49 -8.55
C VAL A 143 10.22 0.53 -7.38
N LYS A 144 10.92 -0.59 -7.61
CA LYS A 144 11.25 -1.55 -6.56
C LYS A 144 12.14 -0.92 -5.47
N TYR A 145 13.10 -0.10 -5.86
CA TYR A 145 13.97 0.61 -4.93
C TYR A 145 13.26 1.75 -4.21
N MET A 146 12.35 2.47 -4.86
CA MET A 146 11.50 3.49 -4.21
C MET A 146 10.71 2.89 -3.03
N ILE A 147 10.11 1.71 -3.19
CA ILE A 147 9.39 1.02 -2.12
C ILE A 147 10.33 0.64 -0.96
N LYS A 148 11.57 0.24 -1.26
CA LYS A 148 12.57 -0.07 -0.24
C LYS A 148 13.02 1.21 0.48
N SER A 149 13.33 2.29 -0.23
CA SER A 149 13.74 3.57 0.36
C SER A 149 12.70 4.11 1.35
N LEU A 150 11.40 4.03 1.01
CA LEU A 150 10.32 4.41 1.91
C LEU A 150 10.27 3.54 3.18
N ARG A 151 10.57 2.24 3.06
CA ARG A 151 10.60 1.32 4.22
C ARG A 151 11.72 1.64 5.19
N TYR A 152 12.85 2.15 4.69
CA TYR A 152 14.03 2.47 5.49
C TYR A 152 14.16 3.96 5.84
N GLY A 153 13.18 4.80 5.50
CA GLY A 153 13.20 6.23 5.82
C GLY A 153 14.22 7.05 5.01
N MET A 154 14.57 6.58 3.80
CA MET A 154 15.57 7.20 2.92
C MET A 154 14.90 8.13 1.90
N GLU A 155 14.52 9.33 2.36
CA GLU A 155 13.70 10.29 1.58
C GLU A 155 14.45 10.91 0.40
N GLU A 156 15.74 11.23 0.57
CA GLU A 156 16.56 11.83 -0.50
C GLU A 156 16.72 10.87 -1.69
N GLU A 157 17.01 9.61 -1.42
CA GLU A 157 17.16 8.56 -2.42
C GLU A 157 15.83 8.26 -3.12
N TYR A 158 14.71 8.34 -2.39
CA TYR A 158 13.37 8.18 -2.96
C TYR A 158 13.05 9.26 -4.00
N GLU A 159 13.30 10.55 -3.69
CA GLU A 159 13.01 11.64 -4.63
C GLU A 159 13.90 11.55 -5.89
N LYS A 160 15.17 11.14 -5.75
CA LYS A 160 16.06 10.88 -6.90
C LYS A 160 15.52 9.75 -7.80
N LEU A 161 15.09 8.63 -7.22
CA LEU A 161 14.53 7.51 -7.97
C LEU A 161 13.20 7.85 -8.65
N LYS A 162 12.37 8.67 -8.01
CA LYS A 162 11.10 9.17 -8.56
C LYS A 162 11.33 10.04 -9.80
N ALA A 163 12.28 10.97 -9.75
CA ALA A 163 12.64 11.79 -10.91
C ALA A 163 13.10 10.92 -12.10
N ILE A 164 13.88 9.88 -11.84
CA ILE A 164 14.31 8.90 -12.84
C ILE A 164 13.13 8.12 -13.40
N GLN A 165 12.23 7.61 -12.55
CA GLN A 165 11.08 6.84 -12.98
C GLN A 165 10.16 7.65 -13.89
N ILE A 166 9.90 8.92 -13.57
CA ILE A 166 9.12 9.84 -14.40
C ILE A 166 9.80 10.03 -15.76
N THR A 167 11.10 10.33 -15.74
CA THR A 167 11.88 10.56 -16.96
C THR A 167 11.92 9.33 -17.87
N LEU A 168 12.15 8.13 -17.33
CA LEU A 168 12.16 6.89 -18.10
C LEU A 168 10.76 6.53 -18.63
N THR A 169 9.70 6.89 -17.92
CA THR A 169 8.32 6.65 -18.37
C THR A 169 7.97 7.56 -19.54
N ALA A 170 8.28 8.86 -19.45
CA ALA A 170 8.10 9.81 -20.55
C ALA A 170 8.82 9.35 -21.82
N MET A 171 10.07 8.88 -21.70
CA MET A 171 10.84 8.39 -22.85
C MET A 171 10.26 7.13 -23.52
N ILE A 172 9.53 6.29 -22.80
CA ILE A 172 8.91 5.08 -23.38
C ILE A 172 7.61 5.43 -24.11
N GLU A 173 6.90 6.46 -23.65
CA GLU A 173 5.57 6.84 -24.13
C GLU A 173 5.62 7.86 -25.29
N GLU A 174 6.66 8.71 -25.34
CA GLU A 174 6.96 9.62 -26.47
C GLU A 174 7.55 8.91 -27.68
#